data_AF-A0A521TTV1-F1
#
_entry.id   AF-A0A521TTV1-F1
#
_cell.length_a   1.000
_cell.length_b   1.000
_cell.length_c   1.000
_cell.angle_alpha   90.00
_cell.angle_beta   90.00
_cell.angle_gamma   90.00
#
_symmetry.space_group_name_H-M   'P 1'
#
loop_
_entity.id
_entity.type
_entity.pdbx_description
1 polymer ?
#
loop_
_entity_poly.entity_id
_entity_poly.type
_entity_poly.pdbx_seq_one_letter_code
_entity_poly.pdbx_strand_id
1 'polypeptide(L)'
;MATRSDVDRIRDLLDRERSQLTEAQRLKQTHVDELAAIDEKTIRSKKRQEVARNNREMEAMNREIEVLKREREERTAEATRLDEVVAAVGSQLKQHEEDFKGLTDMLASEEAEAVKTREALLARKELHQGARKELTGRVRPEILRIYQIVLNRRGTAVAECRDGICRGCYMATPPQLYNVMLRAEKLIQCPNCQRILLPPNLSR
;
A
#
# COMPACT_ATOMS: atom_id res chain seq x y z
N MET A 1 -3.36 5.40 -0.88
CA MET A 1 -2.43 4.51 -1.58
C MET A 1 -2.16 3.34 -0.66
N ALA A 2 -2.35 2.12 -1.15
CA ALA A 2 -2.07 0.91 -0.40
C ALA A 2 -0.57 0.88 -0.08
N THR A 3 -0.21 0.59 1.17
CA THR A 3 1.18 0.50 1.60
C THR A 3 1.71 -0.91 1.33
N ARG A 4 3.04 -1.11 1.33
CA ARG A 4 3.63 -2.47 1.29
C ARG A 4 3.04 -3.39 2.37
N SER A 5 2.76 -2.84 3.56
CA SER A 5 2.10 -3.58 4.64
C SER A 5 0.68 -4.02 4.28
N ASP A 6 -0.03 -3.28 3.45
CA ASP A 6 -1.39 -3.64 3.03
C ASP A 6 -1.34 -4.76 1.96
N VAL A 7 -0.37 -4.71 1.05
CA VAL A 7 -0.11 -5.78 0.07
C VAL A 7 0.24 -7.10 0.78
N ASP A 8 1.08 -7.05 1.81
CA ASP A 8 1.44 -8.25 2.58
C ASP A 8 0.22 -8.83 3.32
N ARG A 9 -0.63 -7.98 3.90
CA ARG A 9 -1.88 -8.44 4.54
C ARG A 9 -2.85 -9.07 3.55
N ILE A 10 -3.01 -8.49 2.36
CA ILE A 10 -3.91 -9.04 1.34
C ILE A 10 -3.35 -10.38 0.82
N ARG A 11 -2.03 -10.51 0.68
CA ARG A 11 -1.38 -11.79 0.35
C ARG A 11 -1.72 -12.87 1.37
N ASP A 12 -1.57 -12.56 2.67
CA ASP A 12 -1.89 -13.51 3.74
C ASP A 12 -3.37 -13.91 3.73
N LEU A 13 -4.28 -12.99 3.38
CA LEU A 13 -5.70 -13.29 3.24
C LEU A 13 -5.98 -14.22 2.05
N LEU A 14 -5.38 -13.95 0.89
CA LEU A 14 -5.49 -14.80 -0.29
C LEU A 14 -4.96 -16.22 -0.05
N ASP A 15 -3.85 -16.36 0.68
CA ASP A 15 -3.29 -17.68 0.99
C ASP A 15 -4.19 -18.46 1.97
N ARG A 16 -4.90 -17.76 2.87
CA ARG A 16 -5.94 -18.39 3.72
C ARG A 16 -7.15 -18.82 2.89
N GLU A 17 -7.64 -17.98 1.97
CA GLU A 17 -8.75 -18.31 1.08
C GLU A 17 -8.43 -19.52 0.19
N ARG A 18 -7.20 -19.58 -0.36
CA ARG A 18 -6.69 -20.77 -1.10
C ARG A 18 -6.70 -22.03 -0.26
N SER A 19 -6.25 -21.92 0.99
CA SER A 19 -6.22 -23.05 1.91
C SER A 19 -7.63 -23.54 2.24
N GLN A 20 -8.58 -22.61 2.47
CA GLN A 20 -9.99 -22.93 2.71
C GLN A 20 -10.65 -23.59 1.51
N LEU A 21 -10.38 -23.11 0.29
CA LEU A 21 -10.90 -23.70 -0.93
C LEU A 21 -10.37 -25.14 -1.12
N THR A 22 -9.08 -25.35 -0.85
CA THR A 22 -8.45 -26.68 -0.93
C THR A 22 -9.09 -27.66 0.06
N GLU A 23 -9.34 -27.21 1.30
CA GLU A 23 -10.01 -28.04 2.31
C GLU A 23 -11.47 -28.34 1.94
N ALA A 24 -12.20 -27.37 1.41
CA ALA A 24 -13.56 -27.58 0.92
C ALA A 24 -13.61 -28.59 -0.24
N GLN A 25 -12.65 -28.53 -1.16
CA GLN A 25 -12.50 -29.51 -2.24
C GLN A 25 -12.20 -30.93 -1.71
N ARG A 26 -11.35 -31.04 -0.69
CA ARG A 26 -11.05 -32.33 -0.03
C ARG A 26 -12.27 -32.91 0.68
N LEU A 27 -13.04 -32.07 1.37
CA LEU A 27 -14.27 -32.49 2.05
C LEU A 27 -15.31 -32.99 1.02
N LYS A 28 -15.47 -32.25 -0.09
CA LYS A 28 -16.31 -32.69 -1.21
C LYS A 28 -15.87 -34.06 -1.74
N GLN A 29 -14.58 -34.27 -2.00
CA GLN A 29 -14.08 -35.55 -2.50
C GLN A 29 -14.41 -36.69 -1.53
N THR A 30 -14.29 -36.45 -0.22
CA THR A 30 -14.64 -37.42 0.81
C THR A 30 -16.11 -37.84 0.72
N HIS A 31 -17.04 -36.88 0.52
CA HIS A 31 -18.45 -37.20 0.34
C HIS A 31 -18.75 -37.95 -0.96
N VAL A 32 -18.02 -37.69 -2.03
CA VAL A 32 -18.12 -38.45 -3.29
C VAL A 32 -17.69 -39.90 -3.07
N ASP A 33 -16.61 -40.12 -2.32
CA ASP A 33 -16.12 -41.46 -2.00
C ASP A 33 -17.11 -42.22 -1.07
N GLU A 34 -17.71 -41.53 -0.10
CA GLU A 34 -18.78 -42.07 0.75
C GLU A 34 -20.02 -42.49 -0.05
N LEU A 35 -20.45 -41.65 -1.00
CA LEU A 35 -21.57 -41.98 -1.91
C LEU A 35 -21.28 -43.25 -2.71
N ALA A 36 -20.07 -43.40 -3.23
CA ALA A 36 -19.66 -44.62 -3.94
C ALA A 36 -19.71 -45.86 -3.03
N ALA A 37 -19.29 -45.73 -1.77
CA ALA A 37 -19.37 -46.81 -0.78
C ALA A 37 -20.83 -47.18 -0.42
N ILE A 38 -21.73 -46.20 -0.32
CA ILE A 38 -23.16 -46.43 -0.10
C ILE A 38 -23.79 -47.13 -1.31
N ASP A 39 -23.41 -46.75 -2.53
CA ASP A 39 -23.88 -47.41 -3.76
C ASP A 39 -23.42 -48.87 -3.81
N GLU A 40 -22.17 -49.16 -3.44
CA GLU A 40 -21.65 -50.53 -3.35
C GLU A 40 -22.37 -51.37 -2.28
N LYS A 41 -22.61 -50.79 -1.07
CA LYS A 41 -23.42 -51.45 -0.03
C LYS A 41 -24.83 -51.74 -0.52
N THR A 42 -25.48 -50.78 -1.19
CA THR A 42 -26.83 -50.94 -1.74
C THR A 42 -26.89 -52.09 -2.75
N ILE A 43 -25.87 -52.21 -3.63
CA ILE A 43 -25.77 -53.33 -4.57
C ILE A 43 -25.64 -54.66 -3.84
N ARG A 44 -24.81 -54.73 -2.77
CA ARG A 44 -24.66 -55.95 -1.95
C ARG A 44 -25.97 -56.34 -1.26
N SER A 45 -26.70 -55.38 -0.67
CA SER A 45 -27.96 -55.65 0.03
C SER A 45 -29.08 -56.07 -0.94
N LYS A 46 -29.12 -55.50 -2.16
CA LYS A 46 -30.01 -55.97 -3.24
C LYS A 46 -29.73 -57.40 -3.66
N LYS A 47 -28.46 -57.78 -3.85
CA LYS A 47 -28.09 -59.18 -4.17
C LYS A 47 -28.49 -60.16 -3.06
N ARG A 48 -28.35 -59.76 -1.78
CA ARG A 48 -28.80 -60.59 -0.65
C ARG A 48 -30.32 -60.72 -0.61
N GLN A 49 -31.05 -59.65 -0.95
CA GLN A 49 -32.50 -59.68 -1.08
C GLN A 49 -32.98 -60.66 -2.15
N GLU A 50 -32.33 -60.70 -3.31
CA GLU A 50 -32.68 -61.63 -4.41
C GLU A 50 -32.52 -63.11 -4.04
N VAL A 51 -31.59 -63.43 -3.12
CA VAL A 51 -31.28 -64.81 -2.70
C VAL A 51 -32.02 -65.21 -1.40
N ALA A 52 -32.71 -64.27 -0.74
CA ALA A 52 -33.40 -64.50 0.52
C ALA A 52 -34.54 -65.52 0.37
N ARG A 53 -34.60 -66.51 1.27
CA ARG A 53 -35.55 -67.62 1.19
C ARG A 53 -36.74 -67.49 2.12
N ASN A 54 -36.70 -66.53 3.05
CA ASN A 54 -37.79 -66.30 3.99
C ASN A 54 -38.23 -64.82 4.00
N ASN A 55 -39.51 -64.59 4.34
CA ASN A 55 -40.10 -63.24 4.32
C ASN A 55 -39.43 -62.29 5.33
N ARG A 56 -38.92 -62.82 6.46
CA ARG A 56 -38.24 -62.00 7.47
C ARG A 56 -36.91 -61.42 6.97
N GLU A 57 -36.14 -62.20 6.21
CA GLU A 57 -34.89 -61.78 5.57
C GLU A 57 -35.18 -60.75 4.47
N MET A 58 -36.20 -60.97 3.63
CA MET A 58 -36.60 -59.98 2.63
C MET A 58 -37.01 -58.64 3.28
N GLU A 59 -37.83 -58.66 4.33
CA GLU A 59 -38.21 -57.45 5.06
C GLU A 59 -37.02 -56.74 5.70
N ALA A 60 -36.06 -57.49 6.26
CA ALA A 60 -34.85 -56.91 6.82
C ALA A 60 -33.99 -56.23 5.75
N MET A 61 -33.77 -56.89 4.59
CA MET A 61 -33.03 -56.30 3.47
C MET A 61 -33.73 -55.07 2.89
N ASN A 62 -35.07 -55.08 2.79
CA ASN A 62 -35.85 -53.92 2.36
C ASN A 62 -35.62 -52.71 3.27
N ARG A 63 -35.67 -52.90 4.60
CA ARG A 63 -35.39 -51.84 5.56
C ARG A 63 -33.95 -51.32 5.44
N GLU A 64 -32.99 -52.22 5.28
CA GLU A 64 -31.58 -51.84 5.07
C GLU A 64 -31.40 -50.99 3.80
N ILE A 65 -32.03 -51.40 2.69
CA ILE A 65 -32.00 -50.64 1.43
C ILE A 65 -32.69 -49.28 1.58
N GLU A 66 -33.81 -49.19 2.30
CA GLU A 66 -34.46 -47.90 2.58
C GLU A 66 -33.58 -46.96 3.41
N VAL A 67 -32.88 -47.48 4.43
CA VAL A 67 -31.92 -46.71 5.22
C VAL A 67 -30.77 -46.20 4.34
N LEU A 68 -30.18 -47.07 3.53
CA LEU A 68 -29.09 -46.71 2.61
C LEU A 68 -29.53 -45.67 1.56
N LYS A 69 -30.78 -45.76 1.07
CA LYS A 69 -31.34 -44.76 0.15
C LYS A 69 -31.45 -43.38 0.80
N ARG A 70 -31.95 -43.31 2.04
CA ARG A 70 -32.05 -42.04 2.78
C ARG A 70 -30.66 -41.46 3.05
N GLU A 71 -29.72 -42.29 3.49
CA GLU A 71 -28.32 -41.87 3.71
C GLU A 71 -27.69 -41.34 2.41
N ARG A 72 -27.96 -42.00 1.27
CA ARG A 72 -27.50 -41.53 -0.05
C ARG A 72 -28.12 -40.18 -0.42
N GLU A 73 -29.41 -39.99 -0.21
CA GLU A 73 -30.11 -38.73 -0.51
C GLU A 73 -29.53 -37.58 0.33
N GLU A 74 -29.33 -37.79 1.63
CA GLU A 74 -28.72 -36.82 2.54
C GLU A 74 -27.30 -36.46 2.09
N ARG A 75 -26.46 -37.46 1.76
CA ARG A 75 -25.10 -37.24 1.29
C ARG A 75 -25.04 -36.57 -0.08
N THR A 76 -25.97 -36.89 -0.96
CA THR A 76 -26.06 -36.25 -2.29
C THR A 76 -26.40 -34.77 -2.13
N ALA A 77 -27.37 -34.44 -1.27
CA ALA A 77 -27.73 -33.05 -0.98
C ALA A 77 -26.53 -32.27 -0.40
N GLU A 78 -25.76 -32.87 0.51
CA GLU A 78 -24.58 -32.24 1.08
C GLU A 78 -23.46 -32.05 0.05
N ALA A 79 -23.21 -33.05 -0.81
CA ALA A 79 -22.23 -32.93 -1.90
C ALA A 79 -22.60 -31.81 -2.89
N THR A 80 -23.89 -31.67 -3.24
CA THR A 80 -24.36 -30.57 -4.10
C THR A 80 -24.17 -29.20 -3.45
N ARG A 81 -24.45 -29.06 -2.14
CA ARG A 81 -24.19 -27.81 -1.43
C ARG A 81 -22.70 -27.46 -1.41
N LEU A 82 -21.83 -28.44 -1.17
CA LEU A 82 -20.39 -28.24 -1.20
C LEU A 82 -19.90 -27.86 -2.60
N ASP A 83 -20.52 -28.39 -3.65
CA ASP A 83 -20.23 -27.99 -5.03
C ASP A 83 -20.52 -26.51 -5.30
N GLU A 84 -21.67 -26.03 -4.86
CA GLU A 84 -22.05 -24.62 -4.98
C GLU A 84 -21.09 -23.71 -4.19
N VAL A 85 -20.73 -24.11 -2.97
CA VAL A 85 -19.77 -23.37 -2.14
C VAL A 85 -18.38 -23.32 -2.78
N VAL A 86 -17.86 -24.45 -3.26
CA VAL A 86 -16.54 -24.52 -3.92
C VAL A 86 -16.53 -23.67 -5.19
N ALA A 87 -17.61 -23.70 -5.98
CA ALA A 87 -17.73 -22.87 -7.18
C ALA A 87 -17.77 -21.37 -6.84
N ALA A 88 -18.56 -20.97 -5.85
CA ALA A 88 -18.68 -19.58 -5.42
C ALA A 88 -17.36 -19.04 -4.86
N VAL A 89 -16.74 -19.76 -3.90
CA VAL A 89 -15.45 -19.38 -3.31
C VAL A 89 -14.35 -19.37 -4.36
N GLY A 90 -14.33 -20.35 -5.26
CA GLY A 90 -13.36 -20.40 -6.36
C GLY A 90 -13.48 -19.22 -7.33
N SER A 91 -14.70 -18.75 -7.61
CA SER A 91 -14.92 -17.56 -8.43
C SER A 91 -14.47 -16.28 -7.71
N GLN A 92 -14.79 -16.14 -6.42
CA GLN A 92 -14.37 -14.98 -5.62
C GLN A 92 -12.86 -14.91 -5.49
N LEU A 93 -12.20 -16.04 -5.22
CA LEU A 93 -10.75 -16.11 -5.11
C LEU A 93 -10.06 -15.65 -6.39
N LYS A 94 -10.55 -16.09 -7.57
CA LYS A 94 -9.99 -15.63 -8.86
C LYS A 94 -10.10 -14.11 -9.02
N GLN A 95 -11.25 -13.53 -8.67
CA GLN A 95 -11.43 -12.09 -8.73
C GLN A 95 -10.47 -11.37 -7.77
N HIS A 96 -10.35 -11.85 -6.53
CA HIS A 96 -9.42 -11.26 -5.56
C HIS A 96 -7.95 -11.38 -6.01
N GLU A 97 -7.58 -12.47 -6.68
CA GLU A 97 -6.23 -12.66 -7.25
C GLU A 97 -5.94 -11.67 -8.39
N GLU A 98 -6.93 -11.40 -9.26
CA GLU A 98 -6.81 -10.41 -10.33
C GLU A 98 -6.68 -8.99 -9.76
N ASP A 99 -7.52 -8.64 -8.79
CA ASP A 99 -7.47 -7.35 -8.10
C ASP A 99 -6.14 -7.14 -7.38
N PHE A 100 -5.64 -8.18 -6.70
CA PHE A 100 -4.36 -8.15 -6.01
C PHE A 100 -3.18 -7.98 -6.97
N LYS A 101 -3.23 -8.64 -8.13
CA LYS A 101 -2.22 -8.47 -9.17
C LYS A 101 -2.22 -7.03 -9.68
N GLY A 102 -3.39 -6.47 -9.99
CA GLY A 102 -3.53 -5.08 -10.42
C GLY A 102 -2.97 -4.10 -9.39
N LEU A 103 -3.28 -4.32 -8.09
CA LEU A 103 -2.74 -3.50 -7.00
C LEU A 103 -1.22 -3.57 -6.91
N THR A 104 -0.65 -4.77 -7.07
CA THR A 104 0.80 -4.99 -6.98
C THR A 104 1.53 -4.32 -8.15
N ASP A 105 0.99 -4.41 -9.36
CA ASP A 105 1.55 -3.79 -10.56
C ASP A 105 1.52 -2.25 -10.45
N MET A 106 0.41 -1.68 -9.95
CA MET A 106 0.31 -0.24 -9.68
C MET A 106 1.34 0.21 -8.64
N LEU A 107 1.45 -0.49 -7.51
CA LEU A 107 2.41 -0.15 -6.47
C LEU A 107 3.86 -0.21 -6.99
N ALA A 108 4.20 -1.23 -7.79
CA ALA A 108 5.53 -1.36 -8.38
C ALA A 108 5.85 -0.20 -9.32
N SER A 109 4.88 0.26 -10.10
CA SER A 109 5.02 1.45 -10.96
C SER A 109 5.25 2.73 -10.16
N GLU A 110 4.43 2.97 -9.13
CA GLU A 110 4.57 4.13 -8.24
C GLU A 110 5.91 4.14 -7.50
N GLU A 111 6.37 2.98 -7.02
CA GLU A 111 7.69 2.86 -6.39
C GLU A 111 8.82 3.19 -7.36
N ALA A 112 8.74 2.72 -8.61
CA ALA A 112 9.74 3.02 -9.63
C ALA A 112 9.78 4.52 -9.97
N GLU A 113 8.64 5.18 -10.08
CA GLU A 113 8.56 6.63 -10.31
C GLU A 113 9.08 7.43 -9.10
N ALA A 114 8.77 7.00 -7.88
CA ALA A 114 9.26 7.62 -6.67
C ALA A 114 10.79 7.53 -6.56
N VAL A 115 11.38 6.38 -6.92
CA VAL A 115 12.84 6.20 -6.96
C VAL A 115 13.47 7.13 -7.99
N LYS A 116 12.97 7.17 -9.23
CA LYS A 116 13.47 8.09 -10.28
C LYS A 116 13.40 9.55 -9.84
N THR A 117 12.27 9.95 -9.26
CA THR A 117 12.07 11.32 -8.78
C THR A 117 13.06 11.66 -7.66
N ARG A 118 13.26 10.72 -6.72
CA ARG A 118 14.24 10.87 -5.63
C ARG A 118 15.66 11.02 -6.17
N GLU A 119 16.06 10.22 -7.13
CA GLU A 119 17.40 10.30 -7.75
C GLU A 119 17.61 11.64 -8.46
N ALA A 120 16.62 12.10 -9.24
CA ALA A 120 16.67 13.40 -9.90
C ALA A 120 16.79 14.56 -8.88
N LEU A 121 16.06 14.49 -7.77
CA LEU A 121 16.15 15.49 -6.70
C LEU A 121 17.50 15.46 -5.98
N LEU A 122 18.08 14.28 -5.76
CA LEU A 122 19.41 14.13 -5.17
C LEU A 122 20.49 14.71 -6.09
N ALA A 123 20.46 14.39 -7.38
CA ALA A 123 21.38 14.97 -8.36
C ALA A 123 21.27 16.50 -8.41
N ARG A 124 20.04 17.04 -8.41
CA ARG A 124 19.81 18.49 -8.38
C ARG A 124 20.32 19.12 -7.09
N LYS A 125 20.15 18.44 -5.95
CA LYS A 125 20.69 18.89 -4.65
C LYS A 125 22.22 18.93 -4.67
N GLU A 126 22.87 17.91 -5.20
CA GLU A 126 24.34 17.87 -5.32
C GLU A 126 24.87 18.98 -6.21
N LEU A 127 24.23 19.22 -7.36
CA LEU A 127 24.57 20.33 -8.25
C LEU A 127 24.51 21.69 -7.51
N HIS A 128 23.40 21.96 -6.80
CA HIS A 128 23.24 23.19 -6.03
C HIS A 128 24.22 23.29 -4.85
N GLN A 129 24.55 22.17 -4.22
CA GLN A 129 25.57 22.14 -3.17
C GLN A 129 26.97 22.43 -3.72
N GLY A 130 27.31 21.93 -4.90
CA GLY A 130 28.55 22.24 -5.61
C GLY A 130 28.64 23.74 -5.93
N ALA A 131 27.61 24.29 -6.59
CA ALA A 131 27.54 25.71 -6.91
C ALA A 131 27.62 26.59 -5.65
N ARG A 132 26.93 26.19 -4.56
CA ARG A 132 27.02 26.90 -3.28
C ARG A 132 28.44 26.90 -2.74
N LYS A 133 29.14 25.75 -2.73
CA LYS A 133 30.52 25.66 -2.24
C LYS A 133 31.44 26.62 -3.00
N GLU A 134 31.35 26.62 -4.33
CA GLU A 134 32.13 27.53 -5.18
C GLU A 134 31.86 29.01 -4.86
N LEU A 135 30.58 29.41 -4.79
CA LEU A 135 30.20 30.79 -4.46
C LEU A 135 30.67 31.17 -3.05
N THR A 136 30.50 30.30 -2.06
CA THR A 136 30.93 30.58 -0.69
C THR A 136 32.44 30.72 -0.55
N GLY A 137 33.23 30.05 -1.40
CA GLY A 137 34.69 30.22 -1.45
C GLY A 137 35.12 31.62 -1.94
N ARG A 138 34.25 32.33 -2.67
CA ARG A 138 34.49 33.69 -3.16
C ARG A 138 34.01 34.77 -2.18
N VAL A 139 33.29 34.40 -1.12
CA VAL A 139 32.73 35.32 -0.13
C VAL A 139 33.65 35.41 1.08
N ARG A 140 33.85 36.62 1.61
CA ARG A 140 34.64 36.81 2.84
C ARG A 140 34.05 36.00 4.01
N PRO A 141 34.86 35.28 4.80
CA PRO A 141 34.37 34.40 5.88
C PRO A 141 33.48 35.10 6.91
N GLU A 142 33.78 36.36 7.25
CA GLU A 142 33.00 37.17 8.20
C GLU A 142 31.57 37.41 7.71
N ILE A 143 31.41 37.73 6.43
CA ILE A 143 30.12 37.98 5.79
C ILE A 143 29.33 36.69 5.71
N LEU A 144 29.99 35.60 5.32
CA LEU A 144 29.37 34.28 5.22
C LEU A 144 28.84 33.80 6.59
N ARG A 145 29.58 34.07 7.68
CA ARG A 145 29.14 33.75 9.04
C ARG A 145 27.85 34.48 9.42
N ILE A 146 27.78 35.78 9.15
CA ILE A 146 26.56 36.58 9.38
C ILE A 146 25.40 36.02 8.56
N TYR A 147 25.62 35.78 7.27
CA TYR A 147 24.61 35.19 6.38
C TYR A 147 24.07 33.87 6.93
N GLN A 148 24.94 32.95 7.35
CA GLN A 148 24.53 31.63 7.82
C GLN A 148 23.75 31.69 9.14
N ILE A 149 24.14 32.57 10.07
CA ILE A 149 23.41 32.77 11.35
C ILE A 149 21.97 33.21 11.06
N VAL A 150 21.81 34.21 10.19
CA VAL A 150 20.47 34.72 9.86
C VAL A 150 19.67 33.69 9.07
N LEU A 151 20.29 32.99 8.11
CA LEU A 151 19.65 31.94 7.32
C LEU A 151 19.07 30.85 8.21
N ASN A 152 19.86 30.35 9.16
CA ASN A 152 19.44 29.30 10.09
C ASN A 152 18.29 29.76 11.01
N ARG A 153 18.27 31.03 11.40
CA ARG A 153 17.25 31.59 12.31
C ARG A 153 15.95 31.99 11.59
N ARG A 154 16.03 32.43 10.33
CA ARG A 154 14.94 33.14 9.63
C ARG A 154 14.54 32.51 8.29
N GLY A 155 15.21 31.44 7.84
CA GLY A 155 15.00 30.79 6.55
C GLY A 155 15.52 31.57 5.33
N THR A 156 15.64 32.89 5.45
CA THR A 156 16.24 33.80 4.45
C THR A 156 17.17 34.79 5.15
N ALA A 157 18.39 34.93 4.66
CA ALA A 157 19.39 35.81 5.26
C ALA A 157 19.43 37.21 4.66
N VAL A 158 18.91 37.38 3.45
CA VAL A 158 18.97 38.62 2.67
C VAL A 158 17.55 39.09 2.39
N ALA A 159 17.34 40.41 2.43
CA ALA A 159 16.07 41.04 2.08
C ALA A 159 16.29 42.37 1.36
N GLU A 160 15.45 42.66 0.38
CA GLU A 160 15.38 43.99 -0.22
C GLU A 160 14.84 45.00 0.80
N CYS A 161 15.36 46.22 0.81
CA CYS A 161 14.79 47.34 1.55
C CYS A 161 14.34 48.41 0.56
N ARG A 162 13.02 48.64 0.47
CA ARG A 162 12.43 49.59 -0.48
C ARG A 162 11.59 50.62 0.27
N ASP A 163 11.76 51.89 -0.05
CA ASP A 163 11.05 53.02 0.59
C ASP A 163 11.20 53.02 2.12
N GLY A 164 12.39 52.67 2.61
CA GLY A 164 12.65 52.53 4.05
C GLY A 164 12.05 51.28 4.70
N ILE A 165 11.40 50.37 3.95
CA ILE A 165 10.75 49.18 4.51
C ILE A 165 11.56 47.92 4.17
N CYS A 166 11.92 47.14 5.20
CA CYS A 166 12.56 45.84 5.01
C CYS A 166 11.54 44.82 4.48
N ARG A 167 11.70 44.31 3.25
CA ARG A 167 10.78 43.32 2.65
C ARG A 167 10.85 41.93 3.27
N GLY A 168 11.79 41.70 4.20
CA GLY A 168 11.89 40.43 4.94
C GLY A 168 11.09 40.38 6.24
N CYS A 169 10.84 41.52 6.89
CA CYS A 169 10.06 41.60 8.13
C CYS A 169 8.98 42.69 8.14
N TYR A 170 8.87 43.42 7.03
CA TYR A 170 7.91 44.50 6.79
C TYR A 170 7.97 45.67 7.78
N MET A 171 9.02 45.76 8.60
CA MET A 171 9.23 46.88 9.50
C MET A 171 9.96 48.03 8.81
N ALA A 172 9.60 49.25 9.24
CA ALA A 172 10.31 50.46 8.86
C ALA A 172 11.75 50.44 9.40
N THR A 173 12.67 50.81 8.53
CA THR A 173 14.11 50.95 8.79
C THR A 173 14.38 52.43 9.06
N PRO A 174 15.21 52.77 10.06
CA PRO A 174 15.52 54.17 10.35
C PRO A 174 15.99 54.93 9.10
N PRO A 175 15.52 56.16 8.83
CA PRO A 175 15.86 56.91 7.60
C PRO A 175 17.38 57.08 7.40
N GLN A 176 18.13 57.29 8.47
CA GLN A 176 19.59 57.38 8.45
C GLN A 176 20.21 56.06 7.97
N LEU A 177 19.71 54.94 8.48
CA LEU A 177 20.17 53.60 8.12
C LEU A 177 19.79 53.26 6.66
N TYR A 178 18.61 53.68 6.21
CA TYR A 178 18.18 53.53 4.82
C TYR A 178 19.08 54.30 3.84
N ASN A 179 19.41 55.55 4.15
CA ASN A 179 20.31 56.37 3.33
C ASN A 179 21.73 55.78 3.26
N VAL A 180 22.24 55.22 4.36
CA VAL A 180 23.54 54.53 4.38
C VAL A 180 23.48 53.25 3.55
N MET A 181 22.39 52.48 3.66
CA MET A 181 22.18 51.26 2.89
C MET A 181 22.14 51.52 1.37
N LEU A 182 21.51 52.62 0.94
CA LEU A 182 21.48 53.03 -0.48
C LEU A 182 22.85 53.30 -1.09
N ARG A 183 23.87 53.68 -0.28
CA ARG A 183 25.24 53.90 -0.76
C ARG A 183 25.98 52.59 -1.08
N ALA A 184 25.50 51.45 -0.57
CA ALA A 184 26.09 50.12 -0.77
C ALA A 184 27.60 49.99 -0.42
N GLU A 185 28.17 50.91 0.34
CA GLU A 185 29.58 50.91 0.75
C GLU A 185 29.88 49.85 1.83
N LYS A 186 28.88 49.50 2.65
CA LYS A 186 29.00 48.54 3.74
C LYS A 186 27.73 47.68 3.82
N LEU A 187 27.90 46.45 4.32
CA LEU A 187 26.78 45.57 4.63
C LEU A 187 25.99 46.09 5.83
N ILE A 188 24.71 46.34 5.63
CA ILE A 188 23.78 46.80 6.67
C ILE A 188 22.81 45.68 7.01
N GLN A 189 22.58 45.45 8.30
CA GLN A 189 21.56 44.52 8.79
C GLN A 189 20.33 45.28 9.26
N CYS A 190 19.15 44.69 9.03
CA CYS A 190 17.91 45.20 9.60
C CYS A 190 17.97 45.15 11.14
N PRO A 191 17.68 46.24 11.86
CA PRO A 191 17.73 46.25 13.33
C PRO A 191 16.67 45.31 13.94
N ASN A 192 15.59 45.03 13.22
CA ASN A 192 14.50 44.20 13.72
C ASN A 192 14.71 42.69 13.45
N CYS A 193 15.06 42.32 12.20
CA CYS A 193 15.15 40.92 11.81
C CYS A 193 16.57 40.41 11.54
N GLN A 194 17.57 41.28 11.62
CA GLN A 194 19.00 41.02 11.38
C GLN A 194 19.34 40.56 9.95
N ARG A 195 18.38 40.54 9.02
CA ARG A 195 18.66 40.27 7.59
C ARG A 195 19.57 41.33 6.99
N ILE A 196 20.46 40.86 6.13
CA ILE A 196 21.28 41.70 5.27
C ILE A 196 20.35 42.46 4.32
N LEU A 197 20.41 43.79 4.35
CA LEU A 197 19.59 44.65 3.52
C LEU A 197 20.28 44.94 2.18
N LEU A 198 19.57 44.71 1.08
CA LEU A 198 19.99 45.11 -0.25
C LEU A 198 19.17 46.32 -0.75
N PRO A 199 19.81 47.29 -1.42
CA PRO A 199 19.08 48.38 -2.05
C PRO A 199 18.29 47.86 -3.25
N PRO A 200 17.17 48.53 -3.60
CA PRO A 200 16.25 48.07 -4.64
C PRO A 200 16.89 48.05 -6.04
N ASN A 201 18.00 48.78 -6.23
CA ASN A 201 18.73 48.84 -7.49
C ASN A 201 19.75 47.70 -7.68
N LEU A 202 20.05 46.92 -6.62
CA LEU A 202 20.98 45.77 -6.66
C LEU A 202 20.26 44.41 -6.70
N SER A 203 18.94 44.38 -6.62
CA SER A 203 18.15 43.14 -6.54
C SER A 203 17.68 42.61 -7.90
N ARG A 204 18.30 43.04 -9.02
CA ARG A 204 18.03 42.57 -10.38
C ARG A 204 19.22 41.82 -10.95
#